data_AF-Q1ZZ64-F1
#
_entry.id   AF-Q1ZZ64-F1
#
_cell.length_a   1.000
_cell.length_b   1.000
_cell.length_c   1.000
_cell.angle_alpha   90.00
_cell.angle_beta   90.00
_cell.angle_gamma   90.00
#
_symmetry.space_group_name_H-M   'P 1'
#
loop_
_entity.id
_entity.type
_entity.pdbx_description
1 polymer ?
#
loop_
_entity_poly.entity_id
_entity_poly.type
_entity_poly.pdbx_seq_one_letter_code
_entity_poly.pdbx_strand_id
1 'polypeptide(L)'
;IGLENVWLHFIREFIAPVTLKVFAGYYTKGFALLNFVVKYSPERQRSLRPHHDASTFTINIALNNVGEDFQGGGCKFLRYNCSIESPRKGWSF
;
A
#
# COMPACT_ATOMS: atom_id res chain seq x y z
N ILE A 1 -13.15 -8.14 9.98
CA ILE A 1 -13.79 -8.79 8.81
C ILE A 1 -13.27 -10.21 8.50
N GLY A 2 -12.41 -10.82 9.34
CA GLY A 2 -12.04 -12.23 9.19
C GLY A 2 -11.15 -12.59 7.99
N LEU A 3 -10.54 -11.61 7.31
CA LEU A 3 -9.73 -11.83 6.10
C LEU A 3 -8.23 -12.02 6.36
N GLU A 4 -7.78 -12.02 7.60
CA GLU A 4 -6.36 -12.04 7.97
C GLU A 4 -5.60 -13.23 7.35
N ASN A 5 -6.12 -14.46 7.50
CA ASN A 5 -5.47 -15.65 6.97
C ASN A 5 -5.39 -15.64 5.44
N VAL A 6 -6.45 -15.19 4.77
CA VAL A 6 -6.48 -15.06 3.31
C VAL A 6 -5.50 -14.00 2.83
N TRP A 7 -5.38 -12.91 3.56
CA TRP A 7 -4.43 -11.84 3.26
C TRP A 7 -2.97 -12.27 3.47
N LEU A 8 -2.68 -12.99 4.55
CA LEU A 8 -1.33 -13.53 4.77
C LEU A 8 -0.96 -14.57 3.70
N HIS A 9 -1.92 -15.38 3.22
CA HIS A 9 -1.70 -16.24 2.07
C HIS A 9 -1.39 -15.43 0.81
N PHE A 10 -2.14 -14.36 0.52
CA PHE A 10 -1.86 -13.46 -0.59
C PHE A 10 -0.44 -12.85 -0.53
N ILE A 11 0.00 -12.41 0.65
CA ILE A 11 1.36 -11.87 0.82
C ILE A 11 2.42 -12.94 0.49
N ARG A 12 2.24 -14.17 0.99
CA ARG A 12 3.20 -15.25 0.77
C ARG A 12 3.29 -15.65 -0.69
N GLU A 13 2.16 -15.83 -1.37
CA GLU A 13 2.18 -16.35 -2.74
C GLU A 13 2.44 -15.32 -3.81
N PHE A 14 2.02 -14.07 -3.61
CA PHE A 14 2.12 -13.06 -4.66
C PHE A 14 3.13 -11.97 -4.35
N ILE A 15 3.18 -11.50 -3.10
CA ILE A 15 4.05 -10.38 -2.76
C ILE A 15 5.47 -10.85 -2.51
N ALA A 16 5.69 -11.93 -1.75
CA ALA A 16 7.03 -12.39 -1.42
C ALA A 16 7.91 -12.66 -2.66
N PRO A 17 7.42 -13.31 -3.75
CA PRO A 17 8.22 -13.49 -4.96
C PRO A 17 8.53 -12.17 -5.68
N VAL A 18 7.58 -11.23 -5.71
CA VAL A 18 7.80 -9.90 -6.30
C VAL A 18 8.83 -9.11 -5.49
N THR A 19 8.73 -9.12 -4.16
CA THR A 19 9.71 -8.46 -3.27
C THR A 19 11.11 -9.03 -3.49
N LEU A 20 11.27 -10.35 -3.56
CA LEU A 20 12.58 -10.98 -3.84
C LEU A 20 13.13 -10.56 -5.20
N LYS A 21 12.27 -10.46 -6.22
CA LYS A 21 12.67 -10.03 -7.57
C LYS A 21 13.11 -8.56 -7.62
N VAL A 22 12.41 -7.68 -6.91
CA VAL A 22 12.70 -6.23 -6.87
C VAL A 22 13.89 -5.93 -5.95
N PHE A 23 14.02 -6.67 -4.85
CA PHE A 23 15.06 -6.52 -3.84
C PHE A 23 15.86 -7.82 -3.71
N ALA A 24 16.74 -8.06 -4.69
CA ALA A 24 17.54 -9.27 -4.76
C ALA A 24 18.31 -9.52 -3.44
N GLY A 25 18.17 -10.73 -2.90
CA GLY A 25 18.77 -11.13 -1.63
C GLY A 25 17.91 -10.87 -0.39
N TYR A 26 16.76 -10.21 -0.52
CA TYR A 26 15.81 -10.05 0.58
C TYR A 26 14.71 -11.12 0.55
N TYR A 27 14.71 -11.99 1.56
CA TYR A 27 13.73 -13.07 1.72
C TYR A 27 12.76 -12.73 2.86
N THR A 28 11.53 -12.35 2.50
CA THR A 28 10.49 -12.09 3.50
C THR A 28 9.83 -13.39 3.97
N LYS A 29 9.45 -13.46 5.25
CA LYS A 29 8.61 -14.54 5.80
C LYS A 29 7.13 -14.40 5.41
N GLY A 30 6.77 -13.34 4.67
CA GLY A 30 5.39 -13.06 4.27
C GLY A 30 4.44 -12.91 5.47
N PHE A 31 4.91 -12.25 6.52
CA PHE A 31 4.16 -12.00 7.74
C PHE A 31 3.94 -10.50 7.93
N ALA A 32 2.73 -10.11 8.30
CA ALA A 32 2.36 -8.75 8.62
C ALA A 32 1.29 -8.74 9.70
N LEU A 33 1.54 -8.02 10.80
CA LEU A 33 0.57 -7.86 11.89
C LEU A 33 -0.53 -6.84 11.53
N LEU A 34 -0.17 -5.79 10.80
CA LEU A 34 -1.06 -4.69 10.46
C LEU A 34 -1.47 -4.79 8.99
N ASN A 35 -2.70 -5.23 8.76
CA ASN A 35 -3.32 -5.28 7.44
C ASN A 35 -4.70 -4.62 7.54
N PHE A 36 -4.88 -3.50 6.85
CA PHE A 36 -6.08 -2.70 6.97
C PHE A 36 -6.41 -1.96 5.68
N VAL A 37 -7.70 -1.63 5.52
CA VAL A 37 -8.19 -0.80 4.44
C VAL A 37 -8.40 0.60 4.99
N VAL A 38 -7.82 1.60 4.33
CA VAL A 38 -8.00 3.02 4.69
C VAL A 38 -9.06 3.64 3.79
N LYS A 39 -9.95 4.44 4.38
CA LYS A 39 -10.90 5.27 3.65
C LYS A 39 -10.60 6.74 3.92
N TYR A 40 -10.23 7.47 2.87
CA TYR A 40 -10.14 8.93 2.91
C TYR A 40 -11.45 9.56 2.43
N SER A 41 -11.86 10.65 3.07
CA SER A 41 -12.94 11.51 2.59
C SER A 41 -12.72 12.97 3.00
N PRO A 42 -13.25 13.95 2.26
CA PRO A 42 -13.10 15.36 2.60
C PRO A 42 -13.67 15.73 3.98
N GLU A 43 -14.76 15.10 4.40
CA GLU A 43 -15.53 15.41 5.63
C GLU A 43 -14.90 14.79 6.88
N ARG A 44 -14.12 13.72 6.70
CA ARG A 44 -13.46 13.01 7.79
C ARG A 44 -11.97 13.24 7.70
N GLN A 45 -11.23 12.18 7.39
CA GLN A 45 -9.78 12.24 7.23
C GLN A 45 -9.46 12.35 5.74
N ARG A 46 -8.99 13.53 5.33
CA ARG A 46 -8.62 13.81 3.93
C ARG A 46 -7.15 13.51 3.60
N SER A 47 -6.29 13.40 4.61
CA SER A 47 -4.85 13.27 4.43
C SER A 47 -4.19 12.57 5.61
N LEU A 48 -2.99 12.05 5.37
CA LEU A 48 -2.11 11.52 6.40
C LEU A 48 -0.84 12.37 6.46
N ARG A 49 -0.39 12.71 7.68
CA ARG A 49 0.82 13.52 7.87
C ARG A 49 2.06 12.71 7.50
N PRO A 50 3.19 13.35 7.15
CA PRO A 50 4.45 12.64 6.92
C PRO A 50 4.85 11.78 8.13
N HIS A 51 5.24 10.54 7.88
CA HIS A 51 5.65 9.57 8.90
C HIS A 51 6.50 8.46 8.27
N HIS A 52 7.02 7.57 9.13
CA HIS A 52 7.59 6.29 8.74
C HIS A 52 6.64 5.17 9.15
N ASP A 53 6.57 4.13 8.33
CA ASP A 53 5.82 2.92 8.67
C ASP A 53 6.60 2.04 9.64
N ALA A 54 5.87 1.36 10.52
CA ALA A 54 6.44 0.34 11.40
C ALA A 54 6.54 -1.01 10.66
N SER A 55 7.32 -1.04 9.58
CA SER A 55 7.49 -2.20 8.69
C SER A 55 8.90 -2.19 8.06
N THR A 56 9.33 -3.32 7.48
CA THR A 56 10.56 -3.33 6.65
C THR A 56 10.29 -2.78 5.25
N PHE A 57 9.13 -3.11 4.69
CA PHE A 57 8.58 -2.53 3.47
C PHE A 57 7.06 -2.48 3.62
N THR A 58 6.41 -1.62 2.85
CA THR A 58 4.95 -1.44 2.86
C THR A 58 4.38 -1.77 1.49
N ILE A 59 3.19 -2.39 1.49
CA ILE A 59 2.42 -2.66 0.28
C ILE A 59 1.20 -1.72 0.32
N ASN A 60 1.03 -0.89 -0.70
CA ASN A 60 -0.10 0.03 -0.79
C ASN A 60 -0.85 -0.22 -2.11
N ILE A 61 -2.11 -0.64 -2.01
CA ILE A 61 -2.93 -1.05 -3.17
C ILE A 61 -4.12 -0.12 -3.32
N ALA A 62 -4.27 0.48 -4.50
CA ALA A 62 -5.45 1.28 -4.81
C ALA A 62 -6.69 0.40 -5.04
N LEU A 63 -7.80 0.73 -4.37
CA LEU A 63 -9.02 -0.08 -4.40
C LEU A 63 -10.15 0.54 -5.25
N ASN A 64 -10.01 1.79 -5.67
CA ASN A 64 -10.99 2.54 -6.47
C ASN A 64 -10.29 3.48 -7.47
N ASN A 65 -11.05 4.13 -8.34
CA ASN A 65 -10.55 4.86 -9.51
C ASN A 65 -10.40 6.36 -9.24
N VAL A 66 -9.21 6.91 -9.47
CA VAL A 66 -8.97 8.36 -9.52
C VAL A 66 -9.74 8.94 -10.72
N GLY A 67 -10.39 10.09 -10.55
CA GLY A 67 -11.15 10.75 -11.60
C GLY A 67 -12.63 10.35 -11.64
N GLU A 68 -12.94 9.10 -11.30
CA GLU A 68 -14.31 8.56 -11.24
C GLU A 68 -14.85 8.56 -9.80
N ASP A 69 -14.14 7.92 -8.87
CA ASP A 69 -14.58 7.72 -7.50
C ASP A 69 -14.09 8.83 -6.55
N PHE A 70 -12.97 9.48 -6.88
CA PHE A 70 -12.39 10.57 -6.09
C PHE A 70 -11.47 11.48 -6.91
N GLN A 71 -11.16 12.66 -6.37
CA GLN A 71 -10.23 13.63 -6.95
C GLN A 71 -9.06 13.91 -5.99
N GLY A 72 -7.87 14.12 -6.54
CA GLY A 72 -6.63 14.34 -5.78
C GLY A 72 -6.11 13.10 -5.06
N GLY A 73 -5.29 13.30 -4.03
CA GLY A 73 -4.74 12.22 -3.20
C GLY A 73 -3.37 11.74 -3.68
N GLY A 74 -3.10 10.44 -3.49
CA GLY A 74 -1.81 9.84 -3.82
C GLY A 74 -0.85 9.68 -2.64
N CYS A 75 0.44 9.54 -2.95
CA CYS A 75 1.51 9.39 -1.96
C CYS A 75 2.71 10.26 -2.35
N LYS A 76 3.29 10.99 -1.38
CA LYS A 76 4.49 11.81 -1.60
C LYS A 76 5.66 11.31 -0.76
N PHE A 77 6.71 10.84 -1.43
CA PHE A 77 7.96 10.46 -0.82
C PHE A 77 8.88 11.68 -0.69
N LEU A 78 8.78 12.37 0.45
CA LEU A 78 9.44 13.67 0.68
C LEU A 78 10.95 13.66 0.45
N ARG A 79 11.66 12.60 0.90
CA ARG A 79 13.12 12.48 0.74
C ARG A 79 13.58 12.54 -0.72
N TYR A 80 12.72 12.13 -1.64
CA TYR A 80 13.02 12.09 -3.08
C TYR A 80 12.25 13.14 -3.88
N ASN A 81 11.45 13.99 -3.21
CA ASN A 81 10.48 14.89 -3.84
C ASN A 81 9.67 14.20 -4.96
N CYS A 82 9.27 12.95 -4.72
CA CYS A 82 8.58 12.11 -5.70
C CYS A 82 7.11 11.93 -5.28
N SER A 83 6.19 12.13 -6.22
CA SER A 83 4.74 11.99 -5.99
C SER A 83 4.15 10.92 -6.89
N ILE A 84 3.24 10.13 -6.33
CA ILE A 84 2.37 9.20 -7.05
C ILE A 84 0.95 9.74 -6.93
N GLU A 85 0.41 10.32 -8.00
CA GLU A 85 -0.85 11.09 -7.95
C GLU A 85 -2.04 10.34 -8.56
N SER A 86 -1.78 9.41 -9.49
CA SER A 86 -2.82 8.67 -10.20
C SER A 86 -2.62 7.15 -10.07
N PRO A 87 -2.71 6.60 -8.85
CA PRO A 87 -2.57 5.17 -8.66
C PRO A 87 -3.70 4.42 -9.40
N ARG A 88 -3.33 3.42 -10.19
CA ARG A 88 -4.29 2.60 -10.94
C ARG A 88 -4.94 1.60 -10.00
N LYS A 89 -6.25 1.43 -10.08
CA LYS A 89 -6.98 0.43 -9.29
C LYS A 89 -6.37 -0.96 -9.47
N GLY A 90 -6.15 -1.66 -8.36
CA GLY A 90 -5.52 -2.98 -8.29
C GLY A 90 -3.99 -2.98 -8.34
N TRP A 91 -3.34 -1.85 -8.63
CA TRP A 91 -1.88 -1.76 -8.62
C TRP A 91 -1.35 -1.48 -7.22
N SER A 92 -0.22 -2.12 -6.90
CA SER A 92 0.58 -1.76 -5.73
C SER A 92 1.63 -0.71 -6.11
N PHE A 93 1.90 0.24 -5.23
CA PHE A 93 2.91 1.28 -5.43
C PHE A 93 3.68 1.59 -4.14
#